data_AF-A0A1F7QMK0-F1
#
_entry.id   AF-A0A1F7QMK0-F1
#
_cell.length_a   1.000
_cell.length_b   1.000
_cell.length_c   1.000
_cell.angle_alpha   90.00
_cell.angle_beta   90.00
_cell.angle_gamma   90.00
#
_symmetry.space_group_name_H-M   'P 1'
#
loop_
_entity.id
_entity.type
_entity.pdbx_description
1 polymer ?
#
loop_
_entity_poly.entity_id
_entity_poly.type
_entity_poly.pdbx_seq_one_letter_code
_entity_poly.pdbx_strand_id
1 'polypeptide(L)'
;MSGWLNTILVVGSLVSVTLAFIWVAIKVGQSPGPKKTRDNQDLAGAAEDDVEHIFNDEFREELRNRGRLHFEKIISDSAMFLQQDLRLTASQINEFMKKEITSTLQETFTKYEESIMDAKQVALETIKKTQESVEEQRVMMNEQVRAEIEKEKKRTVEQFDKNLSEIVNHYLIAAIGNQVSIDDQMDFILGELENNKQQILEDIKSSY
;
A
#
# COMPACT_ATOMS: atom_id res chain seq x y z
N MET A 1 11.02 -67.78 42.84
CA MET A 1 12.41 -68.15 43.18
C MET A 1 13.35 -67.89 42.00
N SER A 2 13.50 -66.63 41.58
CA SER A 2 14.36 -66.25 40.43
C SER A 2 15.29 -65.06 40.71
N GLY A 3 15.12 -64.38 41.86
CA GLY A 3 15.98 -63.26 42.25
C GLY A 3 17.34 -63.66 42.83
N TRP A 4 17.42 -64.80 43.52
CA TRP A 4 18.66 -65.27 44.16
C TRP A 4 19.69 -65.86 43.16
N LEU A 5 19.23 -66.37 42.03
CA LEU A 5 20.14 -66.90 40.99
C LEU A 5 20.88 -65.75 40.30
N ASN A 6 20.19 -64.64 40.03
CA ASN A 6 20.78 -63.48 39.36
C ASN A 6 21.80 -62.76 40.25
N THR A 7 21.58 -62.69 41.56
CA THR A 7 22.54 -62.06 42.48
C THR A 7 23.83 -62.87 42.60
N ILE A 8 23.75 -64.20 42.64
CA ILE A 8 24.95 -65.07 42.65
C ILE A 8 25.74 -64.93 41.36
N LEU A 9 25.06 -64.81 40.20
CA LEU A 9 25.71 -64.69 38.90
C LEU A 9 26.45 -63.34 38.76
N VAL A 10 25.83 -62.24 39.21
CA VAL A 10 26.44 -60.89 39.18
C VAL A 10 27.63 -60.79 40.14
N VAL A 11 27.50 -61.36 41.35
CA VAL A 11 28.62 -61.38 42.31
C VAL A 11 29.77 -62.25 41.80
N GLY A 12 29.46 -63.39 41.17
CA GLY A 12 30.45 -64.27 40.55
C GLY A 12 31.24 -63.59 39.42
N SER A 13 30.55 -62.85 38.53
CA SER A 13 31.26 -62.13 37.46
C SER A 13 32.13 -61.00 37.99
N LEU A 14 31.69 -60.32 39.05
CA LEU A 14 32.45 -59.22 39.65
C LEU A 14 33.78 -59.73 40.26
N VAL A 15 33.73 -60.87 40.96
CA VAL A 15 34.92 -61.50 41.56
C VAL A 15 35.89 -62.02 40.50
N SER A 16 35.38 -62.54 39.37
CA SER A 16 36.23 -63.00 38.28
C SER A 16 37.01 -61.85 37.62
N VAL A 17 36.40 -60.67 37.48
CA VAL A 17 37.05 -59.50 36.89
C VAL A 17 38.13 -58.94 37.82
N THR A 18 37.89 -58.88 39.13
CA THR A 18 38.88 -58.39 40.10
C THR A 18 40.09 -59.33 40.20
N LEU A 19 39.87 -60.66 40.18
CA LEU A 19 40.96 -61.63 40.15
C LEU A 19 41.79 -61.54 38.85
N ALA A 20 41.14 -61.30 37.70
CA ALA A 20 41.85 -61.09 36.44
C ALA A 20 42.73 -59.82 36.47
N PHE A 21 42.22 -58.73 37.05
CA PHE A 21 43.00 -57.50 37.22
C PHE A 21 44.20 -57.67 38.15
N ILE A 22 44.03 -58.38 39.27
CA ILE A 22 45.13 -58.69 40.20
C ILE A 22 46.18 -59.55 39.50
N TRP A 23 45.77 -60.54 38.71
CA TRP A 23 46.70 -61.38 37.96
C TRP A 23 47.49 -60.60 36.91
N VAL A 24 46.85 -59.69 36.18
CA VAL A 24 47.53 -58.80 35.23
C VAL A 24 48.49 -57.85 35.95
N ALA A 25 48.09 -57.26 37.08
CA ALA A 25 48.94 -56.37 37.86
C ALA A 25 50.21 -57.08 38.37
N ILE A 26 50.09 -58.34 38.85
CA ILE A 26 51.24 -59.13 39.28
C ILE A 26 52.13 -59.50 38.10
N LYS A 27 51.55 -59.87 36.95
CA LYS A 27 52.31 -60.27 35.77
C LYS A 27 53.03 -59.09 35.11
N VAL A 28 52.44 -57.90 35.13
CA VAL A 28 53.06 -56.66 34.60
C VAL A 28 54.12 -56.12 35.58
N GLY A 29 53.98 -56.37 36.89
CA GLY A 29 54.97 -56.01 37.91
C GLY A 29 56.23 -56.89 37.95
N GLN A 30 56.22 -58.08 37.31
CA GLN A 30 57.38 -58.96 37.20
C GLN A 30 58.06 -58.82 35.82
N SER A 31 58.65 -57.65 35.57
CA SER A 31 59.68 -57.51 34.53
C SER A 31 61.05 -57.94 35.10
N PRO A 32 61.85 -58.72 34.36
CA PRO A 32 63.10 -59.28 34.85
C PRO A 32 64.24 -58.24 34.84
N GLY A 33 64.70 -57.88 36.04
CA GLY A 33 66.10 -57.53 36.34
C GLY A 33 66.58 -56.11 35.96
N PRO A 34 67.46 -55.50 36.79
CA PRO A 34 68.10 -54.24 36.46
C PRO A 34 69.19 -54.51 35.41
N LYS A 35 69.01 -53.98 34.18
CA LYS A 35 70.12 -53.92 33.22
C LYS A 35 71.15 -52.90 33.73
N LYS A 36 72.36 -53.42 33.96
CA LYS A 36 73.62 -52.69 34.16
C LYS A 36 73.63 -51.33 33.48
N THR A 37 73.94 -50.30 34.25
CA THR A 37 74.54 -49.04 33.81
C THR A 37 75.74 -49.34 32.91
N ARG A 38 75.49 -49.30 31.60
CA ARG A 38 76.51 -49.12 30.57
C ARG A 38 76.34 -47.68 30.11
N ASP A 39 77.41 -46.92 30.27
CA ASP A 39 77.73 -45.62 29.70
C ASP A 39 76.55 -44.81 29.13
N ASN A 40 76.15 -43.76 29.86
CA ASN A 40 75.07 -42.84 29.50
C ASN A 40 75.44 -41.92 28.32
N GLN A 41 76.66 -42.01 27.80
CA GLN A 41 77.14 -41.21 26.66
C GLN A 41 76.84 -41.88 25.30
N ASP A 42 76.76 -43.22 25.24
CA ASP A 42 76.47 -43.94 23.98
C ASP A 42 74.96 -44.03 23.67
N LEU A 43 74.09 -44.03 24.69
CA LEU A 43 72.63 -44.08 24.49
C LEU A 43 72.06 -42.74 24.03
N ALA A 44 72.66 -41.62 24.46
CA ALA A 44 72.27 -40.30 24.00
C ALA A 44 72.65 -40.09 22.53
N GLY A 45 73.87 -40.46 22.13
CA GLY A 45 74.30 -40.41 20.73
C GLY A 45 73.51 -41.36 19.83
N ALA A 46 73.25 -42.59 20.28
CA ALA A 46 72.42 -43.53 19.52
C ALA A 46 70.97 -43.06 19.39
N ALA A 47 70.37 -42.43 20.41
CA ALA A 47 69.02 -41.87 20.32
C ALA A 47 68.94 -40.58 19.47
N GLU A 48 70.03 -39.82 19.37
CA GLU A 48 70.10 -38.64 18.49
C GLU A 48 70.21 -39.06 17.01
N ASP A 49 70.99 -40.11 16.72
CA ASP A 49 71.12 -40.73 15.39
C ASP A 49 69.80 -41.44 14.95
N ASP A 50 69.29 -42.37 15.77
CA ASP A 50 67.88 -42.49 16.22
C ASP A 50 66.79 -41.59 15.58
N VAL A 51 66.75 -40.36 16.09
CA VAL A 51 65.77 -39.33 15.78
C VAL A 51 66.07 -38.71 14.41
N GLU A 52 67.34 -38.59 14.03
CA GLU A 52 67.74 -38.03 12.75
C GLU A 52 67.27 -38.90 11.56
N HIS A 53 67.25 -40.23 11.73
CA HIS A 53 66.70 -41.13 10.70
C HIS A 53 65.19 -41.39 10.81
N ILE A 54 64.57 -41.28 12.00
CA ILE A 54 63.09 -41.33 12.12
C ILE A 54 62.44 -40.12 11.44
N PHE A 55 63.14 -38.97 11.44
CA PHE A 55 62.78 -37.79 10.64
C PHE A 55 63.69 -37.62 9.42
N ASN A 56 63.98 -38.72 8.71
CA ASN A 56 64.74 -38.65 7.46
C ASN A 56 64.05 -37.71 6.44
N ASP A 57 64.82 -37.27 5.45
CA ASP A 57 64.30 -36.38 4.40
C ASP A 57 63.09 -36.97 3.65
N GLU A 58 62.99 -38.30 3.56
CA GLU A 58 61.86 -39.02 2.95
C GLU A 58 60.55 -38.86 3.76
N PHE A 59 60.60 -38.98 5.09
CA PHE A 59 59.45 -38.75 5.97
C PHE A 59 59.03 -37.28 5.98
N ARG A 60 60.01 -36.35 5.92
CA ARG A 60 59.73 -34.92 5.79
C ARG A 60 59.08 -34.60 4.44
N GLU A 61 59.53 -35.24 3.36
CA GLU A 61 58.90 -35.13 2.04
C GLU A 61 57.51 -35.75 1.99
N GLU A 62 57.30 -36.91 2.62
CA GLU A 62 55.98 -37.55 2.70
C GLU A 62 55.02 -36.71 3.54
N LEU A 63 55.45 -36.17 4.68
CA LEU A 63 54.66 -35.27 5.50
C LEU A 63 54.33 -33.98 4.75
N ARG A 64 55.29 -33.44 3.98
CA ARG A 64 55.06 -32.26 3.12
C ARG A 64 54.06 -32.57 2.01
N ASN A 65 54.18 -33.72 1.35
CA ASN A 65 53.26 -34.13 0.29
C ASN A 65 51.87 -34.43 0.83
N ARG A 66 51.77 -35.15 1.95
CA ARG A 66 50.51 -35.45 2.62
C ARG A 66 49.85 -34.18 3.16
N GLY A 67 50.63 -33.27 3.74
CA GLY A 67 50.20 -31.94 4.15
C GLY A 67 49.62 -31.15 2.98
N ARG A 68 50.35 -31.07 1.85
CA ARG A 68 49.87 -30.42 0.61
C ARG A 68 48.56 -31.03 0.11
N LEU A 69 48.47 -32.36 0.05
CA LEU A 69 47.25 -33.06 -0.38
C LEU A 69 46.08 -32.80 0.56
N HIS A 70 46.31 -32.81 1.87
CA HIS A 70 45.28 -32.48 2.86
C HIS A 70 44.83 -31.02 2.76
N PHE A 71 45.75 -30.08 2.60
CA PHE A 71 45.41 -28.66 2.40
C PHE A 71 44.63 -28.45 1.11
N GLU A 72 45.06 -29.04 0.00
CA GLU A 72 44.37 -28.95 -1.29
C GLU A 72 42.95 -29.52 -1.18
N LYS A 73 42.79 -30.66 -0.51
CA LYS A 73 41.47 -31.23 -0.23
C LYS A 73 40.61 -30.29 0.62
N ILE A 74 41.13 -29.77 1.73
CA ILE A 74 40.38 -28.87 2.62
C ILE A 74 39.97 -27.58 1.89
N ILE A 75 40.84 -27.01 1.06
CA ILE A 75 40.53 -25.82 0.26
C ILE A 75 39.45 -26.13 -0.79
N SER A 76 39.57 -27.28 -1.47
CA SER A 76 38.58 -27.72 -2.45
C SER A 76 37.20 -27.96 -1.81
N ASP A 77 37.16 -28.68 -0.69
CA ASP A 77 35.94 -28.94 0.08
C ASP A 77 35.33 -27.62 0.60
N SER A 78 36.16 -26.70 1.12
CA SER A 78 35.68 -25.40 1.62
C SER A 78 35.15 -24.51 0.50
N ALA A 79 35.79 -24.49 -0.66
CA ALA A 79 35.31 -23.75 -1.83
C ALA A 79 33.98 -24.33 -2.35
N MET A 80 33.85 -25.67 -2.34
CA MET A 80 32.61 -26.36 -2.69
C MET A 80 31.47 -25.98 -1.73
N PHE A 81 31.72 -26.00 -0.42
CA PHE A 81 30.70 -25.60 0.56
C PHE A 81 30.31 -24.13 0.43
N LEU A 82 31.27 -23.22 0.24
CA LEU A 82 30.97 -21.81 0.02
C LEU A 82 30.12 -21.61 -1.24
N GLN A 83 30.47 -22.27 -2.34
CA GLN A 83 29.71 -22.18 -3.58
C GLN A 83 28.28 -22.72 -3.41
N GLN A 84 28.13 -23.83 -2.69
CA GLN A 84 26.83 -24.39 -2.37
C GLN A 84 26.01 -23.41 -1.52
N ASP A 85 26.60 -22.84 -0.49
CA ASP A 85 25.94 -21.90 0.41
C ASP A 85 25.53 -20.61 -0.29
N LEU A 86 26.40 -20.06 -1.15
CA LEU A 86 26.07 -18.91 -1.99
C LEU A 86 24.91 -19.23 -2.94
N ARG A 87 24.88 -20.43 -3.53
CA ARG A 87 23.77 -20.85 -4.40
C ARG A 87 22.46 -20.99 -3.63
N LEU A 88 22.50 -21.58 -2.44
CA LEU A 88 21.32 -21.72 -1.58
C LEU A 88 20.81 -20.35 -1.12
N THR A 89 21.71 -19.50 -0.63
CA THR A 89 21.40 -18.13 -0.21
C THR A 89 20.81 -17.33 -1.37
N ALA A 90 21.38 -17.41 -2.58
CA ALA A 90 20.83 -16.74 -3.76
C ALA A 90 19.41 -17.24 -4.09
N SER A 91 19.15 -18.54 -3.97
CA SER A 91 17.82 -19.11 -4.19
C SER A 91 16.81 -18.61 -3.16
N GLN A 92 17.19 -18.62 -1.87
CA GLN A 92 16.35 -18.14 -0.77
C GLN A 92 16.04 -16.65 -0.90
N ILE A 93 17.03 -15.82 -1.26
CA ILE A 93 16.84 -14.39 -1.52
C ILE A 93 15.85 -14.20 -2.68
N ASN A 94 15.99 -14.97 -3.77
CA ASN A 94 15.08 -14.86 -4.90
C ASN A 94 13.63 -15.22 -4.52
N GLU A 95 13.42 -16.29 -3.75
CA GLU A 95 12.10 -16.67 -3.24
C GLU A 95 11.53 -15.61 -2.28
N PHE A 96 12.35 -15.14 -1.35
CA PHE A 96 11.97 -14.09 -0.41
C PHE A 96 11.57 -12.81 -1.13
N MET A 97 12.39 -12.33 -2.08
CA MET A 97 12.08 -11.14 -2.88
C MET A 97 10.79 -11.32 -3.67
N LYS A 98 10.57 -12.47 -4.32
CA LYS A 98 9.31 -12.73 -5.04
C LYS A 98 8.10 -12.66 -4.12
N LYS A 99 8.20 -13.26 -2.95
CA LYS A 99 7.12 -13.24 -1.94
C LYS A 99 6.87 -11.83 -1.45
N GLU A 100 7.92 -11.10 -1.09
CA GLU A 100 7.82 -9.75 -0.56
C GLU A 100 7.23 -8.80 -1.61
N ILE A 101 7.76 -8.81 -2.84
CA ILE A 101 7.24 -8.02 -3.95
C ILE A 101 5.76 -8.32 -4.18
N THR A 102 5.38 -9.60 -4.19
CA THR A 102 3.97 -9.99 -4.39
C THR A 102 3.09 -9.47 -3.26
N SER A 103 3.53 -9.62 -2.01
CA SER A 103 2.80 -9.18 -0.82
C SER A 103 2.63 -7.66 -0.79
N THR A 104 3.73 -6.91 -0.99
CA THR A 104 3.69 -5.45 -1.07
C THR A 104 2.81 -4.99 -2.21
N LEU A 105 2.93 -5.61 -3.39
CA LEU A 105 2.12 -5.24 -4.55
C LEU A 105 0.63 -5.47 -4.27
N GLN A 106 0.25 -6.60 -3.69
CA GLN A 106 -1.12 -6.88 -3.26
C GLN A 106 -1.63 -5.84 -2.25
N GLU A 107 -0.85 -5.52 -1.22
CA GLU A 107 -1.22 -4.49 -0.24
C GLU A 107 -1.42 -3.13 -0.90
N THR A 108 -0.52 -2.73 -1.80
CA THR A 108 -0.64 -1.45 -2.51
C THR A 108 -1.85 -1.42 -3.43
N PHE A 109 -2.18 -2.52 -4.12
CA PHE A 109 -3.38 -2.60 -4.93
C PHE A 109 -4.66 -2.48 -4.11
N THR A 110 -4.73 -3.14 -2.95
CA THR A 110 -5.87 -3.01 -2.04
C THR A 110 -6.04 -1.56 -1.57
N LYS A 111 -4.95 -0.89 -1.18
CA LYS A 111 -4.99 0.54 -0.80
C LYS A 111 -5.40 1.45 -1.96
N TYR A 112 -4.95 1.15 -3.18
CA TYR A 112 -5.37 1.89 -4.37
C TYR A 112 -6.85 1.67 -4.69
N GLU A 113 -7.36 0.45 -4.57
CA GLU A 113 -8.77 0.13 -4.76
C GLU A 113 -9.65 0.90 -3.76
N GLU A 114 -9.27 0.88 -2.47
CA GLU A 114 -9.94 1.64 -1.42
C GLU A 114 -9.94 3.14 -1.72
N SER A 115 -8.78 3.71 -2.07
CA SER A 115 -8.66 5.14 -2.41
C SER A 115 -9.52 5.53 -3.63
N ILE A 116 -9.62 4.65 -4.63
CA ILE A 116 -10.47 4.87 -5.81
C ILE A 116 -11.95 4.80 -5.44
N MET A 117 -12.34 3.85 -4.58
CA MET A 117 -13.70 3.74 -4.09
C MET A 117 -14.12 4.98 -3.29
N ASP A 118 -13.25 5.46 -2.41
CA ASP A 118 -13.48 6.68 -1.63
C ASP A 118 -13.60 7.91 -2.54
N ALA A 119 -12.68 8.07 -3.48
CA ALA A 119 -12.73 9.17 -4.45
C ALA A 119 -14.01 9.15 -5.28
N LYS A 120 -14.47 7.95 -5.70
CA LYS A 120 -15.74 7.77 -6.40
C LYS A 120 -16.92 8.17 -5.52
N GLN A 121 -16.91 7.78 -4.24
CA GLN A 121 -17.98 8.13 -3.31
C GLN A 121 -18.05 9.64 -3.08
N VAL A 122 -16.91 10.29 -2.88
CA VAL A 122 -16.82 11.76 -2.76
C VAL A 122 -17.32 12.44 -4.03
N ALA A 123 -16.97 11.93 -5.21
CA ALA A 123 -17.45 12.48 -6.48
C ALA A 123 -18.97 12.35 -6.62
N LEU A 124 -19.55 11.19 -6.26
CA LEU A 124 -21.00 10.98 -6.28
C LEU A 124 -21.72 11.93 -5.30
N GLU A 125 -21.19 12.08 -4.09
CA GLU A 125 -21.74 13.02 -3.11
C GLU A 125 -21.66 14.47 -3.60
N THR A 126 -20.53 14.86 -4.19
CA THR A 126 -20.33 16.19 -4.75
C THR A 126 -21.31 16.46 -5.89
N ILE A 127 -21.49 15.51 -6.82
CA ILE A 127 -22.46 15.62 -7.92
C ILE A 127 -23.88 15.79 -7.37
N LYS A 128 -24.26 14.99 -6.37
CA LYS A 128 -25.57 15.08 -5.73
C LYS A 128 -25.78 16.46 -5.09
N LYS A 129 -24.79 16.95 -4.34
CA LYS A 129 -24.84 18.28 -3.72
C LYS A 129 -24.91 19.41 -4.76
N THR A 130 -24.18 19.28 -5.87
CA THR A 130 -24.29 20.22 -7.00
C THR A 130 -25.67 20.19 -7.62
N GLN A 131 -26.27 19.00 -7.81
CA GLN A 131 -27.63 18.88 -8.33
C GLN A 131 -28.66 19.55 -7.41
N GLU A 132 -28.55 19.33 -6.09
CA GLU A 132 -29.41 19.98 -5.09
C GLU A 132 -29.26 21.51 -5.14
N SER A 133 -28.03 22.02 -5.13
CA SER A 133 -27.77 23.46 -5.20
C SER A 133 -28.25 24.10 -6.51
N VAL A 134 -28.10 23.41 -7.64
CA VAL A 134 -28.61 23.88 -8.94
C VAL A 134 -30.14 23.94 -8.93
N GLU A 135 -30.82 22.97 -8.31
CA GLU A 135 -32.28 22.99 -8.22
C GLU A 135 -32.76 24.12 -7.30
N GLU A 136 -32.10 24.34 -6.16
CA GLU A 136 -32.37 25.49 -5.29
C GLU A 136 -32.20 26.82 -6.05
N GLN A 137 -31.11 26.97 -6.81
CA GLN A 137 -30.88 28.14 -7.66
C GLN A 137 -31.96 28.31 -8.74
N ARG A 138 -32.40 27.21 -9.38
CA ARG A 138 -33.50 27.25 -10.35
C ARG A 138 -34.80 27.73 -9.73
N VAL A 139 -35.13 27.25 -8.53
CA VAL A 139 -36.35 27.67 -7.83
C VAL A 139 -36.29 29.15 -7.46
N MET A 140 -35.19 29.58 -6.84
CA MET A 140 -34.98 30.99 -6.48
C MET A 140 -35.03 31.90 -7.72
N MET A 141 -34.37 31.51 -8.80
CA MET A 141 -34.36 32.29 -10.04
C MET A 141 -35.75 32.35 -10.68
N ASN A 142 -36.53 31.26 -10.66
CA ASN A 142 -37.92 31.29 -11.12
C ASN A 142 -38.78 32.25 -10.30
N GLU A 143 -38.60 32.28 -8.98
CA GLU A 143 -39.33 33.17 -8.09
C GLU A 143 -38.96 34.64 -8.32
N GLN A 144 -37.66 34.94 -8.47
CA GLN A 144 -37.17 36.27 -8.82
C GLN A 144 -37.68 36.74 -10.19
N VAL A 145 -37.62 35.89 -11.20
CA VAL A 145 -38.13 36.21 -12.55
C VAL A 145 -39.63 36.48 -12.50
N ARG A 146 -40.42 35.70 -11.76
CA ARG A 146 -41.86 35.96 -11.58
C ARG A 146 -42.12 37.31 -10.89
N ALA A 147 -41.35 37.62 -9.85
CA ALA A 147 -41.49 38.89 -9.14
C ALA A 147 -41.17 40.10 -10.04
N GLU A 148 -40.10 40.02 -10.83
CA GLU A 148 -39.76 41.08 -11.79
C GLU A 148 -40.78 41.20 -12.92
N ILE A 149 -41.33 40.08 -13.42
CA ILE A 149 -42.42 40.10 -14.42
C ILE A 149 -43.66 40.82 -13.87
N GLU A 150 -44.08 40.52 -12.63
CA GLU A 150 -45.24 41.20 -12.03
C GLU A 150 -44.98 42.69 -11.79
N LYS A 151 -43.76 43.05 -11.39
CA LYS A 151 -43.35 44.44 -11.21
C LYS A 151 -43.34 45.21 -12.53
N GLU A 152 -42.76 44.65 -13.59
CA GLU A 152 -42.76 45.26 -14.92
C GLU A 152 -44.16 45.32 -15.52
N LYS A 153 -44.99 44.28 -15.34
CA LYS A 153 -46.40 44.31 -15.74
C LYS A 153 -47.15 45.45 -15.05
N LYS A 154 -46.96 45.63 -13.74
CA LYS A 154 -47.60 46.73 -13.01
C LYS A 154 -47.14 48.09 -13.52
N ARG A 155 -45.83 48.28 -13.71
CA ARG A 155 -45.25 49.50 -14.29
C ARG A 155 -45.79 49.79 -15.69
N THR A 156 -45.87 48.74 -16.51
CA THR A 156 -46.44 48.78 -17.87
C THR A 156 -47.88 49.26 -17.83
N VAL A 157 -48.72 48.68 -16.97
CA VAL A 157 -50.13 49.08 -16.81
C VAL A 157 -50.25 50.52 -16.31
N GLU A 158 -49.47 50.93 -15.31
CA GLU A 158 -49.48 52.31 -14.81
C GLU A 158 -49.09 53.33 -15.90
N GLN A 159 -48.10 52.99 -16.72
CA GLN A 159 -47.70 53.83 -17.84
C GLN A 159 -48.76 53.87 -18.94
N PHE A 160 -49.41 52.73 -19.22
CA PHE A 160 -50.54 52.65 -20.12
C PHE A 160 -51.72 53.52 -19.66
N ASP A 161 -52.12 53.44 -18.39
CA ASP A 161 -53.22 54.23 -17.82
C ASP A 161 -52.93 55.73 -17.89
N LYS A 162 -51.68 56.13 -17.62
CA LYS A 162 -51.23 57.52 -17.75
C LYS A 162 -51.32 58.00 -19.21
N ASN A 163 -50.80 57.21 -20.14
CA ASN A 163 -50.81 57.54 -21.56
C ASN A 163 -52.24 57.60 -22.10
N LEU A 164 -53.10 56.66 -21.72
CA LEU A 164 -54.53 56.69 -22.08
C LEU A 164 -55.22 57.93 -21.52
N SER A 165 -54.94 58.32 -20.28
CA SER A 165 -55.52 59.54 -19.69
C SER A 165 -55.12 60.79 -20.46
N GLU A 166 -53.87 60.88 -20.91
CA GLU A 166 -53.37 62.00 -21.71
C GLU A 166 -53.98 62.02 -23.12
N ILE A 167 -54.04 60.87 -23.79
CA ILE A 167 -54.64 60.72 -25.12
C ILE A 167 -56.14 61.04 -25.06
N VAL A 168 -56.88 60.46 -24.12
CA VAL A 168 -58.32 60.73 -23.95
C VAL A 168 -58.55 62.20 -23.63
N ASN A 169 -57.74 62.81 -22.76
CA ASN A 169 -57.85 64.25 -22.49
C ASN A 169 -57.58 65.10 -23.73
N HIS A 170 -56.59 64.73 -24.55
CA HIS A 170 -56.32 65.41 -25.82
C HIS A 170 -57.52 65.33 -26.78
N TYR A 171 -58.09 64.13 -26.97
CA TYR A 171 -59.26 63.93 -27.82
C TYR A 171 -60.53 64.59 -27.25
N LEU A 172 -60.73 64.58 -25.93
CA LEU A 172 -61.86 65.24 -25.28
C LEU A 172 -61.80 66.76 -25.45
N ILE A 173 -60.62 67.36 -25.30
CA ILE A 173 -60.39 68.79 -25.53
C ILE A 173 -60.57 69.13 -27.01
N ALA A 174 -60.09 68.27 -27.93
CA ALA A 174 -60.32 68.45 -29.37
C ALA A 174 -61.82 68.37 -29.74
N ALA A 175 -62.58 67.47 -29.10
CA ALA A 175 -64.02 67.31 -29.31
C ALA A 175 -64.84 68.45 -28.67
N ILE A 176 -64.45 68.92 -27.48
CA ILE A 176 -65.14 70.00 -26.74
C ILE A 176 -64.77 71.40 -27.28
N GLY A 177 -63.65 71.53 -28.00
CA GLY A 177 -63.17 72.77 -28.60
C GLY A 177 -64.12 73.41 -29.63
N ASN A 178 -65.24 72.76 -29.96
CA ASN A 178 -66.25 73.29 -30.86
C ASN A 178 -67.68 73.20 -30.24
N GLN A 179 -67.98 74.15 -29.33
CA GLN A 179 -69.31 74.59 -28.87
C GLN A 179 -70.17 73.66 -27.97
N VAL A 180 -70.29 74.13 -26.71
CA VAL A 180 -71.37 74.02 -25.69
C VAL A 180 -72.64 73.20 -26.04
N SER A 181 -72.75 71.98 -25.48
CA SER A 181 -73.92 71.36 -24.80
C SER A 181 -73.64 69.86 -24.55
N ILE A 182 -73.60 69.42 -23.28
CA ILE A 182 -73.00 68.12 -22.88
C ILE A 182 -73.94 66.90 -23.07
N ASP A 183 -75.26 67.11 -23.16
CA ASP A 183 -76.23 66.00 -23.19
C ASP A 183 -76.45 65.36 -24.59
N ASP A 184 -76.31 66.12 -25.68
CA ASP A 184 -76.45 65.59 -27.06
C ASP A 184 -75.12 65.05 -27.65
N GLN A 185 -73.99 65.26 -26.95
CA GLN A 185 -72.64 65.01 -27.48
C GLN A 185 -72.05 63.65 -27.07
N MET A 186 -72.65 62.95 -26.11
CA MET A 186 -72.13 61.65 -25.65
C MET A 186 -72.18 60.60 -26.77
N ASP A 187 -73.26 60.58 -27.55
CA ASP A 187 -73.41 59.66 -28.70
C ASP A 187 -72.43 60.01 -29.84
N PHE A 188 -72.11 61.29 -30.04
CA PHE A 188 -71.12 61.73 -31.03
C PHE A 188 -69.68 61.41 -30.59
N ILE A 189 -69.35 61.65 -29.32
CA ILE A 189 -68.04 61.32 -28.73
C ILE A 189 -67.79 59.80 -28.78
N LEU A 190 -68.81 59.00 -28.43
CA LEU A 190 -68.71 57.54 -28.54
C LEU A 190 -68.54 57.09 -29.99
N GLY A 191 -69.27 57.69 -30.94
CA GLY A 191 -69.14 57.39 -32.37
C GLY A 191 -67.78 57.77 -32.97
N GLU A 192 -67.22 58.92 -32.61
CA GLU A 192 -65.86 59.36 -33.00
C GLU A 192 -64.78 58.45 -32.37
N LEU A 193 -64.93 58.05 -31.10
CA LEU A 193 -64.03 57.10 -30.44
C LEU A 193 -64.08 55.71 -31.10
N GLU A 194 -65.25 55.27 -31.57
CA GLU A 194 -65.40 53.99 -32.27
C GLU A 194 -64.83 54.03 -33.69
N ASN A 195 -65.00 55.15 -34.40
CA ASN A 195 -64.44 55.36 -35.74
C ASN A 195 -62.91 55.49 -35.71
N ASN A 196 -62.34 56.14 -34.68
CA ASN A 196 -60.89 56.33 -34.55
C ASN A 196 -60.17 55.22 -33.76
N LYS A 197 -60.92 54.18 -33.36
CA LYS A 197 -60.41 53.06 -32.55
C LYS A 197 -59.17 52.38 -33.13
N GLN A 198 -59.06 52.30 -34.45
CA GLN A 198 -57.89 51.70 -35.12
C GLN A 198 -56.63 52.56 -34.99
N GLN A 199 -56.75 53.88 -35.14
CA GLN A 199 -55.62 54.81 -34.97
C GLN A 199 -55.17 54.86 -33.50
N ILE A 200 -56.12 54.88 -32.56
CA ILE A 200 -55.81 54.78 -31.13
C ILE A 200 -55.01 53.49 -30.83
N LEU A 201 -55.36 52.37 -31.48
CA LEU A 201 -54.66 51.09 -31.30
C LEU A 201 -53.25 51.07 -31.93
N GLU A 202 -53.05 51.79 -33.03
CA GLU A 202 -51.73 52.00 -33.66
C GLU A 202 -50.84 52.91 -32.81
N ASP A 203 -51.37 54.02 -32.30
CA ASP A 203 -50.63 54.92 -31.42
C ASP A 203 -50.22 54.24 -30.11
N ILE A 204 -51.12 53.44 -29.53
CA ILE A 204 -50.81 52.59 -28.36
C ILE A 204 -49.69 51.59 -28.67
N LYS A 205 -49.68 50.99 -29.87
CA LYS A 205 -48.64 50.02 -30.27
C LYS A 205 -47.30 50.67 -30.58
N SER A 206 -47.26 51.92 -31.05
CA SER A 206 -46.02 52.62 -31.37
C SER A 206 -45.35 53.28 -30.15
N SER A 207 -46.09 53.43 -29.05
CA SER A 207 -45.62 54.03 -27.78
C SER A 207 -45.00 53.02 -26.80
N TYR A 208 -44.92 51.74 -27.18
CA TYR A 208 -44.23 50.64 -26.47
C TYR A 208 -43.02 50.14 -27.25
#